data_AF-R6U359-F1
#
_entry.id   AF-R6U359-F1
#
_cell.length_a   1.000
_cell.length_b   1.000
_cell.length_c   1.000
_cell.angle_alpha   90.00
_cell.angle_beta   90.00
_cell.angle_gamma   90.00
#
_symmetry.space_group_name_H-M   'P 1'
#
loop_
_entity.id
_entity.type
_entity.pdbx_description
1 polymer ?
#
loop_
_entity_poly.entity_id
_entity_poly.type
_entity_poly.pdbx_seq_one_letter_code
_entity_poly.pdbx_strand_id
1 'polypeptide(L)'
;MKKIKQLEPMEIEKRSFEIISHELSEMQITLPADQEMITKRVIHTSADFDYIQTLKYSKDAVAIAKRLISEGADIVTDTNMALSGINKKYLAKFGGQAHCFMADDEVALIAKEKKTTRAAVSMEFASRIDKPVIFAIGNAPTALIELYDMIEKGIYKPAFVIGVPVGFVNVEAAKELIMETGVPYIVNVGRKGGSNIAAAICNALIYSLVDRG
;
A
#
# COMPACT_ATOMS: atom_id res chain seq x y z
N MET A 1 13.95 -13.99 34.67
CA MET A 1 12.99 -12.95 34.25
C MET A 1 13.61 -12.17 33.09
N LYS A 2 12.99 -12.16 31.89
CA LYS A 2 13.44 -11.27 30.81
C LYS A 2 13.18 -9.81 31.26
N LYS A 3 14.23 -8.98 31.31
CA LYS A 3 14.09 -7.54 31.63
C LYS A 3 13.35 -6.86 30.48
N ILE A 4 12.12 -6.40 30.73
CA ILE A 4 11.40 -5.51 29.81
C ILE A 4 12.06 -4.13 29.96
N LYS A 5 12.66 -3.60 28.89
CA LYS A 5 13.16 -2.23 28.87
C LYS A 5 11.97 -1.29 28.64
N GLN A 6 11.79 -0.29 29.51
CA GLN A 6 10.92 0.84 29.24
C GLN A 6 11.71 1.87 28.44
N LEU A 7 11.21 2.21 27.25
CA LEU A 7 11.78 3.18 26.33
C LEU A 7 10.64 4.08 25.85
N GLU A 8 10.96 5.31 25.47
CA GLU A 8 9.97 6.20 24.87
C GLU A 8 9.54 5.69 23.47
N PRO A 9 8.30 5.92 23.01
CA PRO A 9 7.80 5.35 21.75
C PRO A 9 8.67 5.62 20.52
N MET A 10 9.22 6.84 20.39
CA MET A 10 10.13 7.19 19.30
C MET A 10 11.47 6.44 19.39
N GLU A 11 11.96 6.20 20.60
CA GLU A 11 13.20 5.44 20.82
C GLU A 11 13.00 3.97 20.48
N ILE A 12 11.82 3.42 20.75
CA ILE A 12 11.46 2.04 20.38
C ILE A 12 11.49 1.88 18.86
N GLU A 13 10.82 2.77 18.13
CA GLU A 13 10.75 2.69 16.67
C GLU A 13 12.14 2.83 16.04
N LYS A 14 12.92 3.84 16.45
CA LYS A 14 14.29 4.03 15.98
C LYS A 14 15.13 2.78 16.26
N ARG A 15 15.02 2.22 17.46
CA ARG A 15 15.73 1.00 17.85
C ARG A 15 15.31 -0.21 17.01
N SER A 16 14.03 -0.35 16.66
CA SER A 16 13.58 -1.40 15.75
C SER A 16 14.23 -1.28 14.37
N PHE A 17 14.33 -0.08 13.80
CA PHE A 17 15.02 0.12 12.52
C PHE A 17 16.52 -0.19 12.60
N GLU A 18 17.18 0.14 13.71
CA GLU A 18 18.58 -0.23 13.95
C GLU A 18 18.75 -1.76 13.96
N ILE A 19 17.84 -2.49 14.64
CA ILE A 19 17.87 -3.95 14.71
C ILE A 19 17.65 -4.56 13.32
N ILE A 20 16.63 -4.10 12.58
CA ILE A 20 16.38 -4.58 11.21
C ILE A 20 17.61 -4.33 10.32
N SER A 21 18.25 -3.17 10.45
CA SER A 21 19.46 -2.83 9.68
C SER A 21 20.63 -3.76 10.02
N HIS A 22 20.80 -4.10 11.30
CA HIS A 22 21.82 -5.05 11.75
C HIS A 22 21.56 -6.45 11.20
N GLU A 23 20.33 -6.97 11.31
CA GLU A 23 19.98 -8.29 10.78
C GLU A 23 20.14 -8.38 9.26
N LEU A 24 19.78 -7.33 8.51
CA LEU A 24 20.08 -7.23 7.07
C LEU A 24 21.58 -7.34 6.79
N SER A 25 22.41 -6.67 7.59
CA SER A 25 23.87 -6.74 7.47
C SER A 25 24.41 -8.14 7.76
N GLU A 26 23.88 -8.84 8.77
CA GLU A 26 24.26 -10.22 9.10
C GLU A 26 23.86 -11.19 7.99
N MET A 27 22.71 -10.97 7.34
CA MET A 27 22.25 -11.70 6.16
C MET A 27 23.01 -11.33 4.87
N GLN A 28 23.93 -10.35 4.93
CA GLN A 28 24.65 -9.81 3.76
C GLN A 28 23.72 -9.24 2.68
N ILE A 29 22.58 -8.69 3.09
CA ILE A 29 21.58 -8.10 2.20
C ILE A 29 21.75 -6.58 2.18
N THR A 30 21.94 -6.03 0.98
CA THR A 30 21.86 -4.59 0.74
C THR A 30 20.60 -4.29 -0.06
N LEU A 31 19.73 -3.43 0.50
CA LEU A 31 18.51 -2.98 -0.17
C LEU A 31 18.83 -1.82 -1.13
N PRO A 32 18.13 -1.69 -2.28
CA PRO A 32 18.22 -0.49 -3.10
C PRO A 32 17.87 0.76 -2.28
N ALA A 33 18.67 1.82 -2.40
CA ALA A 33 18.58 3.00 -1.54
C ALA A 33 17.23 3.71 -1.60
N ASP A 34 16.56 3.67 -2.75
CA ASP A 34 15.22 4.23 -2.95
C ASP A 34 14.13 3.39 -2.28
N GLN A 35 14.32 2.08 -2.15
CA GLN A 35 13.35 1.12 -1.61
C GLN A 35 13.57 0.83 -0.12
N GLU A 36 14.77 1.10 0.40
CA GLU A 36 15.23 0.67 1.72
C GLU A 36 14.25 1.02 2.84
N MET A 37 13.82 2.29 2.93
CA MET A 37 12.93 2.73 4.00
C MET A 37 11.52 2.13 3.90
N ILE A 38 11.03 1.86 2.70
CA ILE A 38 9.72 1.22 2.49
C ILE A 38 9.81 -0.25 2.90
N THR A 39 10.81 -0.97 2.40
CA THR A 39 11.02 -2.39 2.73
C THR A 39 11.27 -2.58 4.22
N LYS A 40 12.10 -1.75 4.87
CA LYS A 40 12.30 -1.79 6.33
C LYS A 40 11.01 -1.50 7.09
N ARG A 41 10.17 -0.56 6.64
CA ARG A 41 8.89 -0.26 7.27
C ARG A 41 7.93 -1.43 7.18
N VAL A 42 7.92 -2.14 6.05
CA VAL A 42 7.16 -3.36 5.85
C VAL A 42 7.64 -4.46 6.80
N ILE A 43 8.94 -4.71 6.90
CA ILE A 43 9.54 -5.68 7.84
C ILE A 43 9.20 -5.30 9.28
N HIS A 44 9.31 -4.02 9.65
CA HIS A 44 9.01 -3.54 11.00
C HIS A 44 7.57 -3.86 11.42
N THR A 45 6.61 -3.68 10.51
CA THR A 45 5.20 -3.94 10.83
C THR A 45 4.82 -5.42 10.81
N SER A 46 5.60 -6.28 10.16
CA SER A 46 5.28 -7.71 9.96
C SER A 46 6.18 -8.66 10.73
N ALA A 47 7.34 -8.18 11.18
CA ALA A 47 8.48 -8.98 11.64
C ALA A 47 8.89 -10.08 10.63
N ASP A 48 8.72 -9.81 9.33
CA ASP A 48 8.89 -10.79 8.26
C ASP A 48 9.88 -10.30 7.20
N PHE A 49 11.06 -10.93 7.16
CA PHE A 49 12.14 -10.59 6.22
C PHE A 49 11.90 -11.14 4.80
N ASP A 50 10.91 -12.02 4.58
CA ASP A 50 10.62 -12.55 3.24
C ASP A 50 10.22 -11.44 2.26
N TYR A 51 9.67 -10.32 2.78
CA TYR A 51 9.33 -9.15 1.99
C TYR A 51 10.51 -8.54 1.23
N ILE A 52 11.76 -8.82 1.63
CA ILE A 52 12.95 -8.42 0.86
C ILE A 52 12.92 -9.04 -0.54
N GLN A 53 12.45 -10.28 -0.65
CA GLN A 53 12.43 -11.02 -1.92
C GLN A 53 11.12 -10.81 -2.66
N THR A 54 10.00 -10.71 -1.94
CA THR A 54 8.65 -10.71 -2.53
C THR A 54 8.10 -9.32 -2.83
N LEU A 55 8.60 -8.25 -2.20
CA LEU A 55 8.16 -6.90 -2.50
C LEU A 55 8.80 -6.39 -3.79
N LYS A 56 7.99 -6.23 -4.83
CA LYS A 56 8.39 -5.80 -6.17
C LYS A 56 7.97 -4.36 -6.40
N TYR A 57 8.84 -3.64 -7.07
CA TYR A 57 8.67 -2.23 -7.43
C TYR A 57 8.71 -2.12 -8.95
N SER A 58 7.78 -1.39 -9.55
CA SER A 58 7.92 -0.99 -10.95
C SER A 58 9.11 -0.03 -11.10
N LYS A 59 9.54 0.21 -12.35
CA LYS A 59 10.56 1.23 -12.63
C LYS A 59 10.15 2.58 -12.02
N ASP A 60 11.08 3.21 -11.31
CA ASP A 60 10.93 4.52 -10.65
C ASP A 60 9.74 4.63 -9.68
N ALA A 61 9.19 3.51 -9.20
CA ALA A 61 7.98 3.44 -8.41
C ALA A 61 7.97 4.41 -7.21
N VAL A 62 9.05 4.43 -6.43
CA VAL A 62 9.16 5.26 -5.24
C VAL A 62 9.16 6.75 -5.61
N ALA A 63 9.92 7.13 -6.63
CA ALA A 63 9.97 8.52 -7.10
C ALA A 63 8.62 8.99 -7.64
N ILE A 64 7.94 8.15 -8.42
CA ILE A 64 6.60 8.43 -8.97
C ILE A 64 5.59 8.61 -7.82
N ALA A 65 5.53 7.68 -6.87
CA ALA A 65 4.60 7.75 -5.75
C ALA A 65 4.84 8.99 -4.88
N LYS A 66 6.11 9.33 -4.62
CA LYS A 66 6.48 10.54 -3.88
C LYS A 66 6.04 11.81 -4.60
N ARG A 67 6.25 11.89 -5.92
CA ARG A 67 5.79 13.02 -6.74
C ARG A 67 4.27 13.17 -6.66
N LEU A 68 3.53 12.08 -6.89
CA LEU A 68 2.07 12.06 -6.81
C LEU A 68 1.58 12.58 -5.46
N ILE A 69 2.13 12.08 -4.35
CA ILE A 69 1.76 12.56 -3.01
C ILE A 69 2.07 14.05 -2.85
N SER A 70 3.25 14.52 -3.28
CA SER A 70 3.63 15.94 -3.16
C SER A 70 2.77 16.88 -4.02
N GLU A 71 2.15 16.37 -5.08
CA GLU A 71 1.24 17.08 -5.98
C GLU A 71 -0.24 16.95 -5.56
N GLY A 72 -0.51 16.34 -4.40
CA GLY A 72 -1.86 16.28 -3.81
C GLY A 72 -2.71 15.11 -4.29
N ALA A 73 -2.09 14.01 -4.73
CA ALA A 73 -2.81 12.78 -5.03
C ALA A 73 -3.57 12.26 -3.81
N ASP A 74 -4.76 11.72 -4.07
CA ASP A 74 -5.55 11.04 -3.05
C ASP A 74 -5.13 9.57 -2.94
N ILE A 75 -5.32 8.97 -1.77
CA ILE A 75 -5.10 7.55 -1.52
C ILE A 75 -6.44 6.87 -1.29
N VAL A 76 -6.74 5.83 -2.06
CA VAL A 76 -7.95 5.01 -1.88
C VAL A 76 -7.56 3.65 -1.36
N THR A 77 -8.21 3.19 -0.29
CA THR A 77 -8.00 1.86 0.28
C THR A 77 -9.20 0.94 0.08
N ASP A 78 -8.96 -0.37 0.03
CA ASP A 78 -10.01 -1.39 -0.04
C ASP A 78 -10.64 -1.72 1.32
N THR A 79 -10.02 -1.30 2.43
CA THR A 79 -10.53 -1.54 3.78
C THR A 79 -10.41 -0.32 4.69
N ASN A 80 -11.36 -0.19 5.62
CA ASN A 80 -11.27 0.81 6.69
C ASN A 80 -10.07 0.59 7.61
N MET A 81 -9.54 -0.64 7.68
CA MET A 81 -8.33 -0.95 8.46
C MET A 81 -7.10 -0.30 7.84
N ALA A 82 -6.93 -0.41 6.51
CA ALA A 82 -5.85 0.27 5.80
C ALA A 82 -6.03 1.79 5.90
N LEU A 83 -7.24 2.31 5.69
CA LEU A 83 -7.55 3.74 5.85
C LEU A 83 -7.18 4.28 7.24
N SER A 84 -7.45 3.51 8.29
CA SER A 84 -7.16 3.90 9.68
C SER A 84 -5.66 3.91 9.97
N GLY A 85 -4.88 3.06 9.30
CA GLY A 85 -3.42 3.00 9.45
C GLY A 85 -2.68 4.13 8.74
N ILE A 86 -3.29 4.81 7.77
CA ILE A 86 -2.66 5.91 7.01
C ILE A 86 -2.64 7.20 7.83
N ASN A 87 -1.48 7.87 7.87
CA ASN A 87 -1.32 9.15 8.55
C ASN A 87 -1.91 10.31 7.73
N LYS A 88 -3.22 10.47 7.84
CA LYS A 88 -4.02 11.50 7.15
C LYS A 88 -3.56 12.93 7.41
N LYS A 89 -3.06 13.23 8.62
CA LYS A 89 -2.55 14.57 8.96
C LYS A 89 -1.33 14.95 8.11
N TYR A 90 -0.44 13.99 7.87
CA TYR A 90 0.74 14.24 7.04
C TYR A 90 0.40 14.25 5.55
N LEU A 91 -0.48 13.36 5.09
CA LEU A 91 -0.98 13.37 3.71
C LEU A 91 -1.63 14.73 3.35
N ALA A 92 -2.45 15.26 4.26
CA ALA A 92 -3.13 16.55 4.07
C ALA A 92 -2.17 17.73 3.92
N LYS A 93 -0.93 17.67 4.44
CA LYS A 93 0.09 18.72 4.23
C LYS A 93 0.45 18.89 2.76
N PHE A 94 0.25 17.86 1.95
CA PHE A 94 0.52 17.88 0.51
C PHE A 94 -0.77 18.04 -0.32
N GLY A 95 -1.93 18.25 0.30
CA GLY A 95 -3.22 18.42 -0.39
C GLY A 95 -3.97 17.13 -0.73
N GLY A 96 -3.43 15.97 -0.34
CA GLY A 96 -4.06 14.66 -0.53
C GLY A 96 -5.06 14.30 0.58
N GLN A 97 -6.01 13.43 0.24
CA GLN A 97 -6.97 12.83 1.18
C GLN A 97 -6.91 11.30 1.09
N ALA A 98 -7.29 10.62 2.17
CA ALA A 98 -7.41 9.16 2.19
C ALA A 98 -8.88 8.74 2.27
N HIS A 99 -9.29 7.83 1.40
CA HIS A 99 -10.68 7.41 1.21
C HIS A 99 -10.85 5.89 1.33
N CYS A 100 -12.05 5.46 1.72
CA CYS A 100 -12.49 4.07 1.66
C CYS A 100 -14.00 4.05 1.46
N PHE A 101 -14.46 3.46 0.35
CA PHE A 101 -15.88 3.39 -0.01
C PHE A 101 -16.55 2.09 0.44
N MET A 102 -15.80 1.19 1.10
CA MET A 102 -16.27 -0.15 1.48
C MET A 102 -17.46 -0.16 2.44
N ALA A 103 -17.63 0.91 3.22
CA ALA A 103 -18.72 1.07 4.18
C ALA A 103 -19.89 1.92 3.66
N ASP A 104 -19.86 2.32 2.39
CA ASP A 104 -20.92 3.10 1.77
C ASP A 104 -22.14 2.19 1.47
N ASP A 105 -23.33 2.65 1.85
CA ASP A 105 -24.59 1.92 1.65
C ASP A 105 -24.92 1.77 0.15
N GLU A 106 -24.59 2.76 -0.67
CA GLU A 106 -24.77 2.70 -2.12
C GLU A 106 -23.86 1.64 -2.74
N VAL A 107 -22.59 1.58 -2.30
CA VAL A 107 -21.64 0.53 -2.71
C VAL A 107 -22.17 -0.86 -2.32
N ALA A 108 -22.73 -1.00 -1.12
CA ALA A 108 -23.31 -2.26 -0.66
C ALA A 108 -24.52 -2.70 -1.51
N LEU A 109 -25.39 -1.76 -1.86
CA LEU A 109 -26.55 -2.00 -2.71
C LEU A 109 -26.13 -2.44 -4.12
N ILE A 110 -25.27 -1.67 -4.77
CA ILE A 110 -24.80 -1.95 -6.14
C ILE A 110 -24.04 -3.28 -6.19
N ALA A 111 -23.21 -3.59 -5.19
CA ALA A 111 -22.50 -4.87 -5.14
C ALA A 111 -23.47 -6.06 -5.10
N LYS A 112 -24.57 -5.93 -4.34
CA LYS A 112 -25.62 -6.95 -4.27
C LYS A 112 -26.35 -7.09 -5.61
N GLU A 113 -26.71 -6.00 -6.27
CA GLU A 113 -27.39 -5.99 -7.57
C GLU A 113 -26.53 -6.60 -8.67
N LYS A 114 -25.26 -6.21 -8.74
CA LYS A 114 -24.28 -6.72 -9.71
C LYS A 114 -23.76 -8.13 -9.36
N LYS A 115 -24.13 -8.70 -8.21
CA LYS A 115 -23.59 -9.97 -7.67
C LYS A 115 -22.05 -10.01 -7.64
N THR A 116 -21.44 -8.88 -7.27
CA THR A 116 -19.99 -8.73 -7.12
C THR A 116 -19.64 -8.35 -5.67
N THR A 117 -18.35 -8.14 -5.37
CA THR A 117 -17.92 -7.73 -4.03
C THR A 117 -18.04 -6.22 -3.85
N ARG A 118 -18.26 -5.79 -2.61
CA ARG A 118 -18.18 -4.37 -2.24
C ARG A 118 -16.80 -3.76 -2.54
N ALA A 119 -15.75 -4.56 -2.44
CA ALA A 119 -14.39 -4.14 -2.76
C ALA A 119 -14.24 -3.75 -4.23
N ALA A 120 -14.80 -4.53 -5.15
CA ALA A 120 -14.80 -4.23 -6.57
C ALA A 120 -15.57 -2.91 -6.84
N VAL A 121 -16.82 -2.82 -6.40
CA VAL A 121 -17.64 -1.60 -6.59
C VAL A 121 -17.00 -0.35 -5.97
N SER A 122 -16.29 -0.51 -4.84
CA SER A 122 -15.54 0.61 -4.23
C SER A 122 -14.49 1.21 -5.16
N MET A 123 -13.89 0.39 -6.05
CA MET A 123 -12.92 0.87 -7.03
C MET A 123 -13.60 1.68 -8.15
N GLU A 124 -14.81 1.29 -8.56
CA GLU A 124 -15.62 2.07 -9.50
C GLU A 124 -16.04 3.44 -8.94
N PHE A 125 -16.26 3.52 -7.63
CA PHE A 125 -16.56 4.80 -6.96
C PHE A 125 -15.31 5.67 -6.88
N ALA A 126 -14.19 5.06 -6.53
CA ALA A 126 -12.89 5.72 -6.46
C ALA A 126 -12.41 6.28 -7.81
N SER A 127 -12.74 5.64 -8.93
CA SER A 127 -12.37 6.13 -10.26
C SER A 127 -13.05 7.44 -10.66
N ARG A 128 -14.08 7.88 -9.91
CA ARG A 128 -14.79 9.15 -10.11
C ARG A 128 -14.09 10.35 -9.46
N ILE A 129 -13.03 10.12 -8.68
CA ILE A 129 -12.24 11.18 -8.05
C ILE A 129 -11.50 11.96 -9.14
N ASP A 130 -11.73 13.28 -9.21
CA ASP A 130 -11.10 14.19 -10.17
C ASP A 130 -9.70 14.66 -9.70
N LYS A 131 -8.85 13.68 -9.33
CA LYS A 131 -7.45 13.84 -8.93
C LYS A 131 -6.68 12.57 -9.29
N PRO A 132 -5.33 12.62 -9.38
CA PRO A 132 -4.53 11.40 -9.39
C PRO A 132 -4.81 10.57 -8.12
N VAL A 133 -5.08 9.28 -8.29
CA VAL A 133 -5.36 8.36 -7.18
C VAL A 133 -4.30 7.28 -7.09
N ILE A 134 -3.78 7.09 -5.88
CA ILE A 134 -2.96 5.96 -5.46
C ILE A 134 -3.88 4.93 -4.81
N PHE A 135 -3.99 3.73 -5.39
CA PHE A 135 -4.80 2.66 -4.84
C PHE A 135 -3.97 1.78 -3.92
N ALA A 136 -4.32 1.74 -2.63
CA ALA A 136 -3.65 0.94 -1.61
C ALA A 136 -4.53 -0.25 -1.18
N ILE A 137 -4.31 -1.38 -1.84
CA ILE A 137 -5.14 -2.57 -1.73
C ILE A 137 -4.45 -3.60 -0.85
N GLY A 138 -4.96 -3.79 0.36
CA GLY A 138 -4.34 -4.61 1.40
C GLY A 138 -5.07 -5.91 1.73
N ASN A 139 -6.29 -6.15 1.23
CA ASN A 139 -7.08 -7.31 1.64
C ASN A 139 -7.82 -8.01 0.50
N ALA A 140 -8.56 -7.27 -0.33
CA ALA A 140 -9.48 -7.82 -1.30
C ALA A 140 -8.81 -8.01 -2.67
N PRO A 141 -8.49 -9.24 -3.10
CA PRO A 141 -7.97 -9.46 -4.46
C PRO A 141 -8.99 -9.05 -5.54
N THR A 142 -10.29 -9.08 -5.23
CA THR A 142 -11.33 -8.59 -6.14
C THR A 142 -11.25 -7.09 -6.42
N ALA A 143 -10.66 -6.28 -5.52
CA ALA A 143 -10.39 -4.88 -5.83
C ALA A 143 -9.26 -4.73 -6.87
N LEU A 144 -8.19 -5.53 -6.79
CA LEU A 144 -7.16 -5.53 -7.82
C LEU A 144 -7.69 -6.03 -9.17
N ILE A 145 -8.52 -7.07 -9.15
CA ILE A 145 -9.14 -7.60 -10.38
C ILE A 145 -10.03 -6.54 -11.03
N GLU A 146 -10.85 -5.82 -10.26
CA GLU A 146 -11.68 -4.74 -10.81
C GLU A 146 -10.83 -3.59 -11.38
N LEU A 147 -9.75 -3.20 -10.70
CA LEU A 147 -8.81 -2.21 -11.23
C LEU A 147 -8.20 -2.67 -12.56
N TYR A 148 -7.76 -3.92 -12.64
CA TYR A 148 -7.26 -4.52 -13.88
C TYR A 148 -8.32 -4.47 -14.99
N ASP A 149 -9.54 -4.91 -14.71
CA ASP A 149 -10.65 -4.91 -15.68
C ASP A 149 -10.96 -3.50 -16.19
N MET A 150 -10.96 -2.49 -15.33
CA MET A 150 -11.18 -1.10 -15.73
C MET A 150 -10.03 -0.54 -16.59
N ILE A 151 -8.78 -0.95 -16.32
CA ILE A 151 -7.61 -0.59 -17.12
C ILE A 151 -7.71 -1.19 -18.52
N GLU A 152 -7.96 -2.49 -18.61
CA GLU A 152 -8.05 -3.21 -19.89
C GLU A 152 -9.20 -2.72 -20.77
N LYS A 153 -10.32 -2.33 -20.16
CA LYS A 153 -11.47 -1.73 -20.86
C LYS A 153 -11.25 -0.27 -21.23
N GLY A 154 -10.14 0.34 -20.83
CA GLY A 154 -9.86 1.77 -21.06
C GLY A 154 -10.79 2.73 -20.29
N ILE A 155 -11.49 2.23 -19.27
CA ILE A 155 -12.46 3.02 -18.48
C ILE A 155 -11.71 3.94 -17.51
N TYR A 156 -10.68 3.42 -16.86
CA TYR A 156 -9.93 4.16 -15.86
C TYR A 156 -8.51 3.61 -15.74
N LYS A 157 -7.52 4.50 -15.61
CA LYS A 157 -6.14 4.14 -15.35
C LYS A 157 -5.67 4.77 -14.04
N PRO A 158 -5.39 3.98 -12.98
CA PRO A 158 -4.82 4.48 -11.74
C PRO A 158 -3.50 5.22 -11.97
N ALA A 159 -3.21 6.21 -11.13
CA ALA A 159 -1.91 6.88 -11.14
C ALA A 159 -0.82 5.98 -10.54
N PHE A 160 -1.19 5.15 -9.56
CA PHE A 160 -0.29 4.22 -8.88
C PHE A 160 -1.07 3.10 -8.17
N VAL A 161 -0.49 1.90 -8.05
CA VAL A 161 -1.07 0.79 -7.28
C VAL A 161 -0.10 0.24 -6.24
N ILE A 162 -0.50 0.26 -4.98
CA ILE A 162 0.11 -0.53 -3.89
C ILE A 162 -0.73 -1.81 -3.76
N GLY A 163 -0.30 -2.89 -4.41
CA GLY A 163 -1.02 -4.17 -4.49
C GLY A 163 -0.47 -5.20 -3.52
N VAL A 164 -0.97 -5.20 -2.29
CA VAL A 164 -0.56 -6.12 -1.23
C VAL A 164 -1.73 -6.85 -0.57
N PRO A 165 -2.75 -7.35 -1.29
CA PRO A 165 -3.78 -8.16 -0.67
C PRO A 165 -3.18 -9.45 -0.09
N VAL A 166 -3.65 -9.84 1.09
CA VAL A 166 -3.37 -11.14 1.71
C VAL A 166 -4.48 -12.13 1.36
N GLY A 167 -4.13 -13.39 1.14
CA GLY A 167 -5.14 -14.42 0.95
C GLY A 167 -4.62 -15.73 0.40
N PHE A 168 -5.55 -16.60 0.04
CA PHE A 168 -5.26 -17.93 -0.50
C PHE A 168 -5.95 -18.18 -1.85
N VAL A 169 -6.98 -17.40 -2.18
CA VAL A 169 -7.78 -17.55 -3.39
C VAL A 169 -7.57 -16.33 -4.28
N ASN A 170 -7.18 -16.57 -5.53
CA ASN A 170 -6.98 -15.58 -6.60
C ASN A 170 -5.98 -14.43 -6.29
N VAL A 171 -5.32 -14.45 -5.14
CA VAL A 171 -4.48 -13.33 -4.69
C VAL A 171 -3.19 -13.18 -5.50
N GLU A 172 -2.55 -14.30 -5.84
CA GLU A 172 -1.28 -14.31 -6.57
C GLU A 172 -1.52 -13.82 -8.00
N ALA A 173 -2.50 -14.43 -8.68
CA ALA A 173 -2.93 -14.02 -10.02
C ALA A 173 -3.36 -12.54 -10.07
N ALA A 174 -4.17 -12.06 -9.11
CA ALA A 174 -4.60 -10.66 -9.10
C ALA A 174 -3.44 -9.66 -8.99
N LYS A 175 -2.38 -10.02 -8.27
CA LYS A 175 -1.16 -9.21 -8.15
C LYS A 175 -0.33 -9.24 -9.42
N GLU A 176 -0.21 -10.40 -10.05
CA GLU A 176 0.50 -10.58 -11.32
C GLU A 176 -0.12 -9.76 -12.45
N LEU A 177 -1.45 -9.82 -12.59
CA LEU A 177 -2.19 -9.02 -13.58
C LEU A 177 -1.87 -7.53 -13.49
N ILE A 178 -1.83 -6.97 -12.28
CA ILE A 178 -1.53 -5.55 -12.06
C ILE A 178 -0.12 -5.19 -12.54
N MET A 179 0.86 -6.08 -12.33
CA MET A 179 2.24 -5.84 -12.76
C MET A 179 2.39 -5.80 -14.29
N GLU A 180 1.44 -6.38 -15.03
CA GLU A 180 1.43 -6.43 -16.49
C GLU A 180 0.73 -5.22 -17.14
N THR A 181 -0.04 -4.43 -16.37
CA THR A 181 -0.82 -3.29 -16.89
C THR A 181 -0.02 -2.07 -17.33
N GLY A 182 1.27 -2.01 -16.96
CA GLY A 182 2.12 -0.82 -17.14
C GLY A 182 1.76 0.37 -16.23
N VAL A 183 0.85 0.21 -15.26
CA VAL A 183 0.64 1.19 -14.18
C VAL A 183 1.79 1.10 -13.18
N PRO A 184 2.37 2.23 -12.70
CA PRO A 184 3.39 2.20 -11.67
C PRO A 184 2.90 1.52 -10.37
N TYR A 185 3.73 0.68 -9.76
CA TYR A 185 3.29 -0.16 -8.65
C TYR A 185 4.34 -0.45 -7.57
N ILE A 186 3.85 -0.79 -6.38
CA ILE A 186 4.53 -1.58 -5.35
C ILE A 186 3.65 -2.78 -5.03
N VAL A 187 4.10 -3.98 -5.36
CA VAL A 187 3.30 -5.21 -5.24
C VAL A 187 4.08 -6.24 -4.46
N ASN A 188 3.45 -6.91 -3.50
CA ASN A 188 4.07 -8.04 -2.81
C ASN A 188 3.62 -9.35 -3.44
N VAL A 189 4.46 -10.01 -4.23
CA VAL A 189 4.10 -11.27 -4.90
C VAL A 189 3.81 -12.39 -3.90
N GLY A 190 3.11 -13.43 -4.35
CA GLY A 190 2.66 -14.52 -3.50
C GLY A 190 1.47 -14.12 -2.62
N ARG A 191 1.27 -14.85 -1.53
CA ARG A 191 0.07 -14.78 -0.68
C ARG A 191 0.13 -13.76 0.45
N LYS A 192 1.34 -13.37 0.85
CA LYS A 192 1.57 -12.44 1.94
C LYS A 192 1.12 -11.03 1.56
N GLY A 193 0.68 -10.26 2.54
CA GLY A 193 0.17 -8.92 2.36
C GLY A 193 -0.57 -8.48 3.62
N GLY A 194 -1.50 -7.55 3.45
CA GLY A 194 -2.37 -7.12 4.54
C GLY A 194 -2.63 -5.61 4.50
N SER A 195 -3.70 -5.21 5.20
CA SER A 195 -4.04 -3.80 5.38
C SER A 195 -2.95 -3.03 6.15
N ASN A 196 -2.27 -3.69 7.09
CA ASN A 196 -1.11 -3.14 7.79
C ASN A 196 0.06 -2.89 6.83
N ILE A 197 0.32 -3.79 5.87
CA ILE A 197 1.37 -3.63 4.86
C ILE A 197 1.04 -2.48 3.92
N ALA A 198 -0.21 -2.39 3.44
CA ALA A 198 -0.66 -1.28 2.59
C ALA A 198 -0.47 0.07 3.29
N ALA A 199 -0.90 0.18 4.55
CA ALA A 199 -0.72 1.38 5.35
C ALA A 199 0.76 1.70 5.64
N ALA A 200 1.57 0.68 5.92
CA ALA A 200 3.02 0.82 6.15
C ALA A 200 3.74 1.41 4.92
N ILE A 201 3.42 0.93 3.72
CA ILE A 201 3.98 1.45 2.46
C ILE A 201 3.54 2.91 2.26
N CYS A 202 2.25 3.20 2.43
CA CYS A 202 1.74 4.58 2.31
C CYS A 202 2.46 5.53 3.27
N ASN A 203 2.58 5.15 4.54
CA ASN A 203 3.24 5.97 5.56
C ASN A 203 4.73 6.15 5.29
N ALA A 204 5.44 5.10 4.84
CA ALA A 204 6.84 5.22 4.46
C ALA A 204 7.04 6.27 3.35
N LEU A 205 6.16 6.24 2.34
CA LEU A 205 6.17 7.22 1.25
C LEU A 205 5.91 8.65 1.78
N ILE A 206 4.86 8.83 2.58
CA ILE A 206 4.47 10.12 3.18
C ILE A 206 5.59 10.70 4.05
N TYR A 207 6.16 9.90 4.97
CA TYR A 207 7.19 10.37 5.90
C TYR A 207 8.49 10.73 5.18
N SER A 208 8.85 9.99 4.12
CA SER A 208 10.04 10.28 3.32
C SER A 208 10.00 11.63 2.58
N LEU A 209 8.84 12.30 2.54
CA LEU A 209 8.68 13.66 2.02
C LEU A 209 8.85 14.72 3.11
N VAL A 210 8.53 14.40 4.37
CA VAL A 210 8.63 15.33 5.49
C VAL A 210 10.02 15.33 6.12
N ASP A 211 10.70 14.19 6.14
CA ASP A 211 12.08 14.08 6.67
C ASP A 211 13.14 14.79 5.78
N ARG A 212 12.71 15.46 4.71
CA ARG A 212 13.53 16.35 3.88
C ARG A 212 13.21 17.85 4.09
N GLY A 213 12.37 18.18 5.07
CA GLY A 213 12.01 19.54 5.45
C GLY A 213 12.72 20.02 6.70
#